data_AF-A0A549TH85-F1
#
_entry.id   AF-A0A549TH85-F1
#
_cell.length_a   1.000
_cell.length_b   1.000
_cell.length_c   1.000
_cell.angle_alpha   90.00
_cell.angle_beta   90.00
_cell.angle_gamma   90.00
#
_symmetry.space_group_name_H-M   'P 1'
#
loop_
_entity.id
_entity.type
_entity.pdbx_description
1 polymer ?
#
loop_
_entity_poly.entity_id
_entity_poly.type
_entity_poly.pdbx_seq_one_letter_code
_entity_poly.pdbx_strand_id
1 'polypeptide(L)'
;MSTLQLASLPVDLREFRRLAAFRGFEADEGRALHHFLSEAFGKSLLQPFRLMPAPKGHGATLYAYTKATEETLRDNLELVAPELLNALGTPHLALREMPAIWREGRRLAFDLRVRPVRRLLKPLEGWSREENRRQLKGEALRGPMKKGSEVDAFLIARLRQFPDGVPEDAGSFSREEVYLDWLAERLEGACVLDRQATRMTRFARDRVQRNDSHGKEAMSEGPDAIFHGELTVTNGEAFQTLLASGVGRHTAYGFGMLLLRPGGS
;
A
#
# COMPACT_ATOMS: atom_id res chain seq x y z
N MET A 1 -18.24 1.85 20.91
CA MET A 1 -17.67 1.58 19.57
C MET A 1 -16.61 2.64 19.33
N SER A 2 -15.35 2.28 19.07
CA SER A 2 -14.31 3.30 18.88
C SER A 2 -14.44 3.96 17.51
N THR A 3 -14.47 5.29 17.51
CA THR A 3 -14.52 6.12 16.32
C THR A 3 -13.20 6.00 15.55
N LEU A 4 -13.29 5.95 14.22
CA LEU A 4 -12.10 5.98 13.38
C LEU A 4 -11.48 7.38 13.42
N GLN A 5 -10.17 7.46 13.61
CA GLN A 5 -9.42 8.71 13.66
C GLN A 5 -8.34 8.73 12.58
N LEU A 6 -8.08 9.92 12.05
CA LEU A 6 -6.92 10.23 11.22
C LEU A 6 -5.83 10.82 12.11
N ALA A 7 -4.74 10.08 12.27
CA ALA A 7 -3.53 10.56 12.91
C ALA A 7 -2.62 11.24 11.89
N SER A 8 -1.91 12.29 12.32
CA SER A 8 -0.80 12.89 11.57
C SER A 8 0.37 13.22 12.49
N LEU A 9 1.58 12.98 12.01
CA LEU A 9 2.82 13.35 12.68
C LEU A 9 3.91 13.69 11.64
N PRO A 10 4.77 14.70 11.92
CA PRO A 10 5.92 14.96 11.09
C PRO A 10 6.97 13.85 11.26
N VAL A 11 7.70 13.55 10.21
CA VAL A 11 8.82 12.60 10.22
C VAL A 11 10.04 13.32 9.68
N ASP A 12 11.14 13.30 10.43
CA ASP A 12 12.43 13.75 9.91
C ASP A 12 13.06 12.60 9.13
N LEU A 13 13.04 12.69 7.80
CA LEU A 13 13.56 11.65 6.91
C LEU A 13 15.06 11.41 7.10
N ARG A 14 15.84 12.40 7.58
CA ARG A 14 17.27 12.21 7.83
C ARG A 14 17.47 11.32 9.05
N GLU A 15 16.83 11.67 10.17
CA GLU A 15 16.94 10.87 11.40
C GLU A 15 16.29 9.50 11.25
N PHE A 16 15.13 9.45 10.59
CA PHE A 16 14.46 8.20 10.26
C PHE A 16 15.37 7.27 9.44
N ARG A 17 15.97 7.75 8.34
CA ARG A 17 16.85 6.92 7.49
C ARG A 17 18.12 6.49 8.23
N ARG A 18 18.69 7.37 9.06
CA ARG A 18 19.85 7.05 9.90
C ARG A 18 19.51 5.92 10.88
N LEU A 19 18.37 6.02 11.56
CA LEU A 19 17.91 5.00 12.50
C LEU A 19 17.54 3.70 11.78
N ALA A 20 16.88 3.78 10.62
CA ALA A 20 16.56 2.63 9.79
C ALA A 20 17.81 1.86 9.38
N ALA A 21 18.85 2.55 8.88
CA ALA A 21 20.12 1.92 8.54
C ALA A 21 20.82 1.32 9.76
N PHE A 22 20.83 2.03 10.89
CA PHE A 22 21.41 1.50 12.14
C PHE A 22 20.71 0.22 12.61
N ARG A 23 19.41 0.08 12.35
CA ARG A 23 18.59 -1.08 12.73
C ARG A 23 18.41 -2.10 11.60
N GLY A 24 19.11 -1.97 10.47
CA GLY A 24 19.11 -2.94 9.36
C GLY A 24 17.87 -2.91 8.46
N PHE A 25 17.22 -1.74 8.34
CA PHE A 25 16.02 -1.53 7.51
C PHE A 25 16.26 -0.57 6.32
N GLU A 26 17.50 -0.28 5.96
CA GLU A 26 17.86 0.70 4.91
C GLU A 26 17.26 0.39 3.53
N ALA A 27 16.95 -0.88 3.26
CA ALA A 27 16.42 -1.33 1.98
C ALA A 27 14.90 -1.22 1.84
N ASP A 28 14.16 -0.97 2.93
CA ASP A 28 12.69 -1.03 2.94
C ASP A 28 12.08 -0.02 3.93
N GLU A 29 11.75 1.17 3.42
CA GLU A 29 11.12 2.26 4.20
C GLU A 29 9.78 1.84 4.82
N GLY A 30 8.99 1.03 4.11
CA GLY A 30 7.68 0.57 4.60
C GLY A 30 7.83 -0.37 5.79
N ARG A 31 8.82 -1.28 5.74
CA ARG A 31 9.17 -2.16 6.85
C ARG A 31 9.76 -1.39 8.03
N ALA A 32 10.67 -0.45 7.79
CA ALA A 32 11.22 0.41 8.83
C ALA A 32 10.10 1.14 9.60
N LEU A 33 9.19 1.80 8.87
CA LEU A 33 8.04 2.48 9.47
C LEU A 33 7.12 1.52 10.22
N HIS A 34 6.84 0.33 9.68
CA HIS A 34 6.04 -0.67 10.38
C HIS A 34 6.59 -1.01 11.77
N HIS A 35 7.90 -1.28 11.84
CA HIS A 35 8.57 -1.60 13.09
C HIS A 35 8.58 -0.39 14.04
N PHE A 36 8.95 0.78 13.53
CA PHE A 36 9.06 2.01 14.32
C PHE A 36 7.71 2.45 14.89
N LEU A 37 6.64 2.40 14.11
CA LEU A 37 5.28 2.70 14.57
C LEU A 37 4.78 1.64 15.56
N SER A 38 5.10 0.37 15.36
CA SER A 38 4.72 -0.70 16.28
C SER A 38 5.45 -0.61 17.63
N GLU A 39 6.71 -0.21 17.62
CA GLU A 39 7.52 0.03 18.82
C GLU A 39 7.07 1.30 19.55
N ALA A 40 6.78 2.38 18.81
CA ALA A 40 6.41 3.66 19.40
C ALA A 40 4.98 3.68 19.95
N PHE A 41 4.02 3.14 19.19
CA PHE A 41 2.59 3.27 19.50
C PHE A 41 1.92 1.96 19.86
N GLY A 42 2.61 0.83 19.72
CA GLY A 42 2.00 -0.48 19.85
C GLY A 42 1.57 -1.07 18.51
N LYS A 43 1.60 -2.41 18.46
CA LYS A 43 1.34 -3.17 17.24
C LYS A 43 -0.03 -2.82 16.66
N SER A 44 -0.06 -2.54 15.36
CA SER A 44 -1.31 -2.34 14.61
C SER A 44 -2.15 -1.12 15.02
N LEU A 45 -1.62 -0.19 15.84
CA LEU A 45 -2.40 0.97 16.27
C LEU A 45 -2.43 2.10 15.24
N LEU A 46 -1.35 2.31 14.47
CA LEU A 46 -1.29 3.29 13.38
C LEU A 46 -1.18 2.57 12.03
N GLN A 47 -2.30 2.01 11.55
CA GLN A 47 -2.38 1.35 10.24
C GLN A 47 -3.82 1.40 9.67
N PRO A 48 -3.99 1.46 8.34
CA PRO A 48 -2.94 1.69 7.35
C PRO A 48 -2.32 3.09 7.50
N PHE A 49 -1.12 3.28 6.96
CA PHE A 49 -0.42 4.56 6.99
C PHE A 49 0.14 4.96 5.63
N ARG A 50 0.44 6.24 5.47
CA ARG A 50 1.03 6.86 4.28
C ARG A 50 2.05 7.90 4.70
N LEU A 51 3.31 7.71 4.28
CA LEU A 51 4.33 8.75 4.36
C LEU A 51 4.25 9.64 3.12
N MET A 52 4.15 10.96 3.34
CA MET A 52 4.09 11.98 2.31
C MET A 52 5.31 12.92 2.47
N PRO A 53 6.35 12.75 1.63
CA PRO A 53 7.52 13.64 1.66
C PRO A 53 7.15 15.08 1.31
N ALA A 54 7.75 16.05 2.00
CA ALA A 54 7.64 17.44 1.61
C ALA A 54 8.36 17.67 0.26
N PRO A 55 7.88 18.59 -0.60
CA PRO A 55 8.52 18.86 -1.89
C PRO A 55 9.98 19.31 -1.81
N LYS A 56 10.40 19.88 -0.67
CA LYS A 56 11.77 20.36 -0.42
C LYS A 56 12.17 20.02 1.02
N GLY A 57 13.45 19.65 1.20
CA GLY A 57 14.04 19.35 2.50
C GLY A 57 13.95 17.88 2.92
N HIS A 58 14.11 17.63 4.21
CA HIS A 58 14.09 16.30 4.82
C HIS A 58 12.81 16.04 5.63
N GLY A 59 11.82 16.92 5.57
CA GLY A 59 10.53 16.73 6.24
C GLY A 59 9.61 15.79 5.45
N ALA A 60 8.84 14.99 6.17
CA ALA A 60 7.68 14.27 5.66
C ALA A 60 6.53 14.37 6.66
N THR A 61 5.31 14.11 6.20
CA THR A 61 4.16 13.91 7.09
C THR A 61 3.70 12.47 6.96
N LEU A 62 3.64 11.75 8.08
CA LEU A 62 2.97 10.47 8.14
C LEU A 62 1.50 10.71 8.48
N TYR A 63 0.62 10.13 7.69
CA TYR A 63 -0.79 9.99 8.01
C TYR A 63 -1.09 8.52 8.34
N ALA A 64 -2.00 8.27 9.28
CA ALA A 64 -2.44 6.91 9.59
C ALA A 64 -3.89 6.89 10.05
N TYR A 65 -4.60 5.80 9.77
CA TYR A 65 -5.88 5.53 10.41
C TYR A 65 -5.67 4.78 11.72
N THR A 66 -6.49 5.10 12.71
CA THR A 66 -6.46 4.43 14.02
C THR A 66 -7.83 4.39 14.67
N LYS A 67 -8.02 3.38 15.51
CA LYS A 67 -9.15 3.24 16.42
C LYS A 67 -8.77 3.49 17.88
N ALA A 68 -7.49 3.75 18.16
CA ALA A 68 -6.97 4.03 19.50
C ALA A 68 -7.25 5.49 19.88
N THR A 69 -7.45 5.77 21.16
CA THR A 69 -7.61 7.13 21.66
C THR A 69 -6.26 7.85 21.72
N GLU A 70 -6.29 9.18 21.78
CA GLU A 70 -5.09 9.97 21.97
C GLU A 70 -4.31 9.59 23.23
N GLU A 71 -5.04 9.41 24.34
CA GLU A 71 -4.50 8.95 25.63
C GLU A 71 -3.71 7.65 25.45
N THR A 72 -4.31 6.60 24.89
CA THR A 72 -3.61 5.32 24.66
C THR A 72 -2.36 5.48 23.79
N LEU A 73 -2.41 6.32 22.76
CA LEU A 73 -1.23 6.54 21.91
C LEU A 73 -0.14 7.31 22.65
N ARG A 74 -0.49 8.26 23.52
CA ARG A 74 0.47 9.05 24.30
C ARG A 74 1.10 8.24 25.44
N ASP A 75 0.31 7.43 26.15
CA ASP A 75 0.80 6.53 27.20
C ASP A 75 1.86 5.56 26.65
N ASN A 76 1.63 5.01 25.46
CA ASN A 76 2.58 4.10 24.83
C ASN A 76 3.93 4.76 24.51
N LEU A 77 3.98 6.08 24.33
CA LEU A 77 5.21 6.81 24.04
C LEU A 77 6.13 6.99 25.25
N GLU A 78 5.64 6.83 26.48
CA GLU A 78 6.42 7.07 27.70
C GLU A 78 7.65 6.15 27.85
N LEU A 79 7.59 4.96 27.25
CA LEU A 79 8.63 3.93 27.34
C LEU A 79 9.53 3.87 26.10
N VAL A 80 9.32 4.76 25.13
CA VAL A 80 9.94 4.67 23.80
C VAL A 80 11.31 5.34 23.80
N ALA A 81 12.25 4.74 23.06
CA ALA A 81 13.61 5.25 22.95
C ALA A 81 13.65 6.68 22.36
N PRO A 82 14.46 7.62 22.91
CA PRO A 82 14.48 9.02 22.48
C PRO A 82 14.78 9.22 20.99
N GLU A 83 15.66 8.41 20.41
CA GLU A 83 16.00 8.50 18.98
C GLU A 83 14.80 8.16 18.08
N LEU A 84 13.91 7.29 18.54
CA LEU A 84 12.69 6.93 17.82
C LEU A 84 11.63 8.02 17.95
N LEU A 85 11.48 8.61 19.15
CA LEU A 85 10.62 9.78 19.37
C LEU A 85 11.01 10.95 18.46
N ASN A 86 12.31 11.22 18.34
CA ASN A 86 12.85 12.26 17.47
C ASN A 86 12.62 11.96 15.99
N ALA A 87 12.90 10.73 15.54
CA ALA A 87 12.69 10.33 14.15
C ALA A 87 11.23 10.45 13.71
N LEU A 88 10.29 10.15 14.61
CA LEU A 88 8.85 10.19 14.36
C LEU A 88 8.18 11.50 14.76
N GLY A 89 8.91 12.50 15.26
CA GLY A 89 8.33 13.80 15.64
C GLY A 89 7.10 13.70 16.56
N THR A 90 7.09 12.73 17.47
CA THR A 90 5.90 12.32 18.24
C THR A 90 5.27 13.40 19.13
N PRO A 91 5.99 14.44 19.62
CA PRO A 91 5.35 15.56 20.32
C PRO A 91 4.30 16.29 19.47
N HIS A 92 4.39 16.18 18.14
CA HIS A 92 3.48 16.79 17.18
C HIS A 92 2.40 15.82 16.67
N LEU A 93 2.16 14.71 17.38
CA LEU A 93 1.02 13.84 17.10
C LEU A 93 -0.27 14.64 17.19
N ALA A 94 -1.03 14.65 16.10
CA ALA A 94 -2.37 15.21 16.02
C ALA A 94 -3.36 14.15 15.57
N LEU A 95 -4.56 14.18 16.15
CA LEU A 95 -5.67 13.30 15.80
C LEU A 95 -6.87 14.11 15.35
N ARG A 96 -7.59 13.54 14.39
CA ARG A 96 -8.87 14.08 13.93
C ARG A 96 -9.88 12.94 13.83
N GLU A 97 -11.01 13.09 14.48
CA GLU A 97 -12.12 12.16 14.30
C GLU A 97 -12.63 12.20 12.86
N MET A 98 -12.78 11.01 12.26
CA MET A 98 -13.44 10.85 10.98
C MET A 98 -14.96 10.93 11.15
N PRO A 99 -15.72 11.31 10.11
CA PRO A 99 -17.17 11.28 10.15
C PRO A 99 -17.71 9.96 10.69
N ALA A 100 -18.58 10.04 11.71
CA ALA A 100 -19.27 8.88 12.27
C ALA A 100 -20.27 8.26 11.28
N ILE A 101 -20.73 9.05 10.30
CA ILE A 101 -21.69 8.63 9.27
C ILE A 101 -21.15 9.02 7.91
N TRP A 102 -21.04 8.03 7.02
CA TRP A 102 -20.72 8.20 5.61
C TRP A 102 -21.98 8.05 4.77
N ARG A 103 -22.45 9.16 4.22
CA ARG A 103 -23.67 9.18 3.40
C ARG A 103 -23.44 8.47 2.07
N GLU A 104 -24.37 7.60 1.70
CA GLU A 104 -24.46 7.06 0.35
C GLU A 104 -24.57 8.19 -0.68
N GLY A 105 -23.96 8.01 -1.85
CA GLY A 105 -23.89 9.03 -2.90
C GLY A 105 -22.85 10.13 -2.66
N ARG A 106 -22.15 10.13 -1.52
CA ARG A 106 -21.10 11.12 -1.26
C ARG A 106 -19.88 10.88 -2.16
N ARG A 107 -19.57 11.87 -3.00
CA ARG A 107 -18.35 11.92 -3.82
C ARG A 107 -17.15 12.40 -3.02
N LEU A 108 -16.02 11.74 -3.19
CA LEU A 108 -14.76 12.03 -2.50
C LEU A 108 -13.59 11.83 -3.46
N ALA A 109 -12.60 12.74 -3.41
CA ALA A 109 -11.32 12.54 -4.06
C ALA A 109 -10.36 11.78 -3.13
N PHE A 110 -9.38 11.08 -3.69
CA PHE A 110 -8.42 10.29 -2.90
C PHE A 110 -6.99 10.31 -3.45
N ASP A 111 -6.02 10.09 -2.54
CA ASP A 111 -4.68 9.55 -2.81
C ASP A 111 -4.61 8.12 -2.27
N LEU A 112 -4.06 7.22 -3.07
CA LEU A 112 -3.91 5.82 -2.68
C LEU A 112 -2.63 5.22 -3.27
N ARG A 113 -1.67 4.88 -2.41
CA ARG A 113 -0.55 4.01 -2.78
C ARG A 113 -0.92 2.56 -2.52
N VAL A 114 -0.77 1.69 -3.51
CA VAL A 114 -1.16 0.26 -3.44
C VAL A 114 -0.09 -0.63 -4.07
N ARG A 115 -0.16 -1.92 -3.70
CA ARG A 115 0.58 -3.01 -4.34
C ARG A 115 -0.41 -3.92 -5.10
N PRO A 116 -0.67 -3.69 -6.41
CA PRO A 116 -1.69 -4.43 -7.16
C PRO A 116 -1.25 -5.88 -7.44
N VAL A 117 -1.44 -6.75 -6.46
CA VAL A 117 -1.09 -8.17 -6.54
C VAL A 117 -2.31 -9.05 -6.33
N ARG A 118 -2.30 -10.25 -6.91
CA ARG A 118 -3.25 -11.32 -6.63
C ARG A 118 -2.51 -12.55 -6.14
N ARG A 119 -3.10 -13.26 -5.17
CA ARG A 119 -2.58 -14.54 -4.70
C ARG A 119 -3.02 -15.64 -5.67
N LEU A 120 -2.06 -16.41 -6.19
CA LEU A 120 -2.35 -17.52 -7.09
C LEU A 120 -3.09 -18.66 -6.37
N LEU A 121 -4.23 -19.07 -6.90
CA LEU A 121 -5.01 -20.21 -6.38
C LEU A 121 -4.56 -21.56 -6.97
N LYS A 122 -4.01 -21.51 -8.18
CA LYS A 122 -3.36 -22.63 -8.89
C LYS A 122 -2.00 -22.14 -9.40
N PRO A 123 -1.01 -23.03 -9.59
CA PRO A 123 0.23 -22.65 -10.25
C PRO A 123 -0.06 -21.93 -11.58
N LEU A 124 0.73 -20.91 -11.88
CA LEU A 124 0.62 -20.23 -13.17
C LEU A 124 1.67 -20.82 -14.10
N GLU A 125 1.20 -21.77 -14.92
CA GLU A 125 1.93 -22.36 -16.04
C GLU A 125 1.97 -21.37 -17.21
N GLY A 126 2.91 -21.52 -18.15
CA GLY A 126 3.01 -20.57 -19.28
C GLY A 126 3.83 -19.30 -19.01
N TRP A 127 4.71 -19.30 -17.99
CA TRP A 127 5.96 -18.52 -18.02
C TRP A 127 6.88 -18.94 -19.20
N SER A 128 6.43 -19.95 -19.97
CA SER A 128 7.14 -20.72 -21.00
C SER A 128 7.68 -19.93 -22.18
N ARG A 129 7.12 -18.77 -22.62
CA ARG A 129 7.76 -17.99 -23.72
C ARG A 129 8.97 -17.18 -23.25
N GLU A 130 8.92 -16.62 -22.05
CA GLU A 130 10.06 -15.93 -21.44
C GLU A 130 11.11 -16.96 -20.99
N GLU A 131 10.66 -18.12 -20.51
CA GLU A 131 11.48 -19.31 -20.29
C GLU A 131 12.09 -19.86 -21.57
N ASN A 132 11.35 -19.97 -22.68
CA ASN A 132 11.89 -20.39 -23.97
C ASN A 132 12.94 -19.38 -24.46
N ARG A 133 12.71 -18.08 -24.27
CA ARG A 133 13.71 -17.05 -24.60
C ARG A 133 14.95 -17.16 -23.70
N ARG A 134 14.78 -17.42 -22.40
CA ARG A 134 15.88 -17.67 -21.45
C ARG A 134 16.64 -18.94 -21.79
N GLN A 135 15.94 -20.01 -22.12
CA GLN A 135 16.48 -21.28 -22.57
C GLN A 135 17.26 -21.12 -23.87
N LEU A 136 16.73 -20.36 -24.84
CA LEU A 136 17.45 -19.98 -26.07
C LEU A 136 18.71 -19.13 -25.78
N LYS A 137 18.75 -18.43 -24.66
CA LYS A 137 19.92 -17.68 -24.16
C LYS A 137 20.82 -18.49 -23.20
N GLY A 138 20.51 -19.77 -22.94
CA GLY A 138 21.25 -20.61 -21.99
C GLY A 138 21.07 -20.23 -20.51
N GLU A 139 20.07 -19.41 -20.18
CA GLU A 139 19.77 -19.01 -18.81
C GLU A 139 18.94 -20.08 -18.08
N ALA A 140 19.14 -20.21 -16.77
CA ALA A 140 18.37 -21.13 -15.94
C ALA A 140 16.86 -20.79 -15.94
N LEU A 141 16.04 -21.81 -16.15
CA LEU A 141 14.59 -21.75 -16.04
C LEU A 141 14.18 -21.47 -14.59
N ARG A 142 13.16 -20.61 -14.39
CA ARG A 142 12.63 -20.35 -13.03
C ARG A 142 11.52 -21.33 -12.64
N GLY A 143 10.93 -22.02 -13.60
CA GLY A 143 9.76 -22.87 -13.41
C GLY A 143 8.47 -22.05 -13.19
N PRO A 144 7.32 -22.74 -13.08
CA PRO A 144 6.04 -22.10 -12.89
C PRO A 144 5.97 -21.34 -11.55
N MET A 145 5.24 -20.23 -11.54
CA MET A 145 4.93 -19.53 -10.30
C MET A 145 4.02 -20.40 -9.45
N LYS A 146 4.44 -20.65 -8.21
CA LYS A 146 3.78 -21.60 -7.31
C LYS A 146 2.41 -21.08 -6.86
N LYS A 147 1.51 -22.02 -6.54
CA LYS A 147 0.27 -21.72 -5.79
C LYS A 147 0.62 -20.95 -4.51
N GLY A 148 -0.17 -19.94 -4.19
CA GLY A 148 0.02 -19.11 -3.00
C GLY A 148 0.95 -17.92 -3.20
N SER A 149 1.72 -17.86 -4.29
CA SER A 149 2.55 -16.68 -4.62
C SER A 149 1.67 -15.45 -4.84
N GLU A 150 2.13 -14.30 -4.31
CA GLU A 150 1.58 -12.99 -4.66
C GLU A 150 2.24 -12.53 -5.95
N VAL A 151 1.44 -12.37 -6.99
CA VAL A 151 1.91 -12.01 -8.33
C VAL A 151 1.21 -10.74 -8.76
N ASP A 152 1.92 -9.89 -9.47
CA ASP A 152 1.40 -8.68 -10.11
C ASP A 152 0.09 -8.97 -10.88
N ALA A 153 -0.97 -8.21 -10.58
CA ALA A 153 -2.28 -8.35 -11.20
C ALA A 153 -2.22 -8.21 -12.73
N PHE A 154 -1.36 -7.31 -13.24
CA PHE A 154 -1.16 -7.13 -14.67
C PHE A 154 -0.49 -8.34 -15.31
N LEU A 155 0.53 -8.90 -14.65
CA LEU A 155 1.20 -10.09 -15.16
C LEU A 155 0.22 -11.27 -15.26
N ILE A 156 -0.64 -11.45 -14.27
CA ILE A 156 -1.69 -12.48 -14.30
C ILE A 156 -2.66 -12.22 -15.45
N ALA A 157 -3.19 -10.99 -15.58
CA ALA A 157 -4.13 -10.66 -16.64
C ALA A 157 -3.52 -10.89 -18.02
N ARG A 158 -2.29 -10.42 -18.22
CA ARG A 158 -1.53 -10.55 -19.46
C ARG A 158 -1.34 -12.01 -19.83
N LEU A 159 -0.89 -12.84 -18.90
CA LEU A 159 -0.62 -14.26 -19.18
C LEU A 159 -1.89 -15.06 -19.45
N ARG A 160 -3.02 -14.70 -18.82
CA ARG A 160 -4.30 -15.36 -19.05
C ARG A 160 -4.92 -14.96 -20.39
N GLN A 161 -4.89 -13.67 -20.71
CA GLN A 161 -5.51 -13.15 -21.93
C GLN A 161 -4.65 -13.41 -23.16
N PHE A 162 -3.33 -13.36 -23.00
CA PHE A 162 -2.34 -13.46 -24.08
C PHE A 162 -1.25 -14.49 -23.73
N PRO A 163 -1.60 -15.79 -23.63
CA PRO A 163 -0.62 -16.84 -23.33
C PRO A 163 0.50 -16.90 -24.38
N ASP A 164 0.14 -16.62 -25.64
CA ASP A 164 1.05 -16.59 -26.78
C ASP A 164 1.71 -15.22 -27.05
N GLY A 165 1.61 -14.28 -26.11
CA GLY A 165 2.14 -12.93 -26.30
C GLY A 165 1.09 -11.95 -26.81
N VAL A 166 1.37 -10.67 -26.59
CA VAL A 166 0.42 -9.57 -26.80
C VAL A 166 0.37 -9.25 -28.30
N PRO A 167 -0.80 -9.34 -28.95
CA PRO A 167 -0.99 -8.91 -30.33
C PRO A 167 -0.67 -7.42 -30.54
N GLU A 168 -0.28 -7.03 -31.76
CA GLU A 168 0.01 -5.63 -32.09
C GLU A 168 -1.23 -4.72 -31.97
N ASP A 169 -2.42 -5.28 -32.13
CA ASP A 169 -3.72 -4.61 -32.04
C ASP A 169 -4.37 -4.71 -30.65
N ALA A 170 -3.64 -5.16 -29.63
CA ALA A 170 -4.17 -5.32 -28.26
C ALA A 170 -4.58 -4.00 -27.58
N GLY A 171 -4.39 -2.85 -28.25
CA GLY A 171 -5.02 -1.54 -28.03
C GLY A 171 -5.24 -1.14 -26.58
N SER A 172 -6.38 -1.55 -26.01
CA SER A 172 -6.83 -1.17 -24.67
C SER A 172 -6.20 -1.98 -23.52
N PHE A 173 -5.39 -3.00 -23.79
CA PHE A 173 -4.73 -3.78 -22.75
C PHE A 173 -3.54 -3.02 -22.15
N SER A 174 -3.84 -2.16 -21.17
CA SER A 174 -2.84 -1.39 -20.44
C SER A 174 -2.73 -1.85 -18.98
N ARG A 175 -1.59 -1.58 -18.37
CA ARG A 175 -1.38 -1.84 -16.94
C ARG A 175 -2.31 -1.01 -16.06
N GLU A 176 -2.53 0.25 -16.45
CA GLU A 176 -3.44 1.15 -15.75
C GLU A 176 -4.86 0.58 -15.73
N GLU A 177 -5.40 0.14 -16.87
CA GLU A 177 -6.75 -0.43 -16.94
C GLU A 177 -6.89 -1.69 -16.08
N VAL A 178 -5.91 -2.61 -16.13
CA VAL A 178 -5.93 -3.81 -15.29
C VAL A 178 -5.85 -3.46 -13.80
N TYR A 179 -5.10 -2.42 -13.42
CA TYR A 179 -5.01 -1.99 -12.04
C TYR A 179 -6.26 -1.22 -11.58
N LEU A 180 -6.91 -0.46 -12.46
CA LEU A 180 -8.20 0.15 -12.20
C LEU A 180 -9.29 -0.91 -11.98
N ASP A 181 -9.29 -1.99 -12.77
CA ASP A 181 -10.17 -3.15 -12.54
C ASP A 181 -9.89 -3.80 -11.19
N TRP A 182 -8.61 -4.08 -10.92
CA TRP A 182 -8.19 -4.62 -9.62
C TRP A 182 -8.62 -3.73 -8.46
N LEU A 183 -8.50 -2.40 -8.60
CA LEU A 183 -8.87 -1.42 -7.58
C LEU A 183 -10.39 -1.40 -7.37
N ALA A 184 -11.18 -1.35 -8.45
CA ALA A 184 -12.64 -1.37 -8.37
C ALA A 184 -13.14 -2.61 -7.59
N GLU A 185 -12.59 -3.79 -7.85
CA GLU A 185 -12.91 -5.01 -7.09
C GLU A 185 -12.50 -4.95 -5.60
N ARG A 186 -11.53 -4.10 -5.22
CA ARG A 186 -11.15 -3.91 -3.80
C ARG A 186 -12.04 -2.91 -3.08
N LEU A 187 -12.70 -2.03 -3.84
CA LEU A 187 -13.63 -1.02 -3.34
C LEU A 187 -15.08 -1.52 -3.32
N GLU A 188 -15.36 -2.61 -4.04
CA GLU A 188 -16.67 -3.24 -4.14
C GLU A 188 -17.35 -3.45 -2.78
N GLY A 189 -18.65 -3.14 -2.72
CA GLY A 189 -19.45 -3.20 -1.50
C GLY A 189 -19.33 -1.96 -0.60
N ALA A 190 -18.26 -1.17 -0.70
CA ALA A 190 -18.05 0.03 0.10
C ALA A 190 -18.25 1.34 -0.70
N CYS A 191 -17.68 1.39 -1.90
CA CYS A 191 -17.77 2.55 -2.78
C CYS A 191 -17.53 2.16 -4.24
N VAL A 192 -17.96 3.03 -5.16
CA VAL A 192 -17.74 2.88 -6.61
C VAL A 192 -16.64 3.83 -7.05
N LEU A 193 -15.66 3.32 -7.79
CA LEU A 193 -14.58 4.09 -8.38
C LEU A 193 -15.07 4.86 -9.61
N ASP A 194 -14.80 6.16 -9.69
CA ASP A 194 -14.93 6.90 -10.94
C ASP A 194 -13.68 6.66 -11.79
N ARG A 195 -13.79 5.76 -12.77
CA ARG A 195 -12.69 5.43 -13.68
C ARG A 195 -12.26 6.60 -14.56
N GLN A 196 -13.20 7.46 -14.94
CA GLN A 196 -12.90 8.60 -15.81
C GLN A 196 -12.15 9.69 -15.07
N ALA A 197 -12.41 9.85 -13.76
CA ALA A 197 -11.70 10.77 -12.87
C ALA A 197 -10.48 10.17 -12.17
N THR A 198 -10.21 8.87 -12.31
CA THR A 198 -9.07 8.20 -11.65
C THR A 198 -7.91 7.95 -12.60
N ARG A 199 -6.69 8.26 -12.17
CA ARG A 199 -5.44 8.00 -12.91
C ARG A 199 -4.37 7.38 -12.04
N MET A 200 -3.56 6.50 -12.63
CA MET A 200 -2.32 6.01 -12.05
C MET A 200 -1.22 7.06 -12.24
N THR A 201 -0.95 7.84 -11.21
CA THR A 201 -0.02 8.99 -11.28
C THR A 201 1.44 8.60 -11.09
N ARG A 202 1.70 7.43 -10.49
CA ARG A 202 3.05 6.85 -10.38
C ARG A 202 2.98 5.34 -10.49
N PHE A 203 3.96 4.76 -11.18
CA PHE A 203 4.24 3.34 -11.16
C PHE A 203 5.74 3.10 -11.02
N ALA A 204 6.11 2.19 -10.13
CA ALA A 204 7.46 1.68 -9.97
C ALA A 204 7.41 0.17 -9.68
N ARG A 205 8.56 -0.49 -9.80
CA ARG A 205 8.74 -1.85 -9.25
C ARG A 205 9.67 -1.73 -8.05
N ASP A 206 9.09 -1.90 -6.87
CA ASP A 206 9.82 -1.75 -5.61
C ASP A 206 10.21 -3.12 -5.07
N ARG A 207 11.46 -3.23 -4.65
CA ARG A 207 11.99 -4.38 -3.91
C ARG A 207 11.57 -4.26 -2.46
N VAL A 208 10.99 -5.32 -1.92
CA VAL A 208 10.57 -5.42 -0.52
C VAL A 208 11.36 -6.54 0.13
N GLN A 209 11.88 -6.27 1.33
CA GLN A 209 12.60 -7.28 2.10
C GLN A 209 11.57 -8.14 2.84
N ARG A 210 11.66 -9.45 2.66
CA ARG A 210 10.81 -10.44 3.34
C ARG A 210 11.71 -11.43 4.06
N ASN A 211 11.20 -12.02 5.13
CA ASN A 211 11.77 -13.26 5.63
C ASN A 211 11.08 -14.40 4.88
N ASP A 212 11.86 -15.35 4.37
CA ASP A 212 11.32 -16.57 3.80
C ASP A 212 10.78 -17.50 4.90
N SER A 213 10.23 -18.64 4.51
CA SER A 213 9.68 -19.63 5.44
C SER A 213 10.70 -20.23 6.40
N HIS A 214 12.00 -20.06 6.14
CA HIS A 214 13.11 -20.51 6.98
C HIS A 214 13.77 -19.35 7.74
N GLY A 215 13.16 -18.16 7.74
CA GLY A 215 13.68 -16.98 8.43
C GLY A 215 14.84 -16.29 7.71
N LYS A 216 15.18 -16.69 6.48
CA LYS A 216 16.25 -16.09 5.69
C LYS A 216 15.70 -14.90 4.90
N GLU A 217 16.50 -13.84 4.78
CA GLU A 217 16.10 -12.67 4.01
C GLU A 217 15.95 -13.01 2.52
N ALA A 218 14.77 -12.74 1.99
CA ALA A 218 14.39 -12.87 0.61
C ALA A 218 13.88 -11.52 0.10
N MET A 219 14.30 -11.13 -1.11
CA MET A 219 13.88 -9.88 -1.71
C MET A 219 12.79 -10.15 -2.74
N SER A 220 11.61 -9.57 -2.54
CA SER A 220 10.49 -9.69 -3.46
C SER A 220 10.27 -8.36 -4.17
N GLU A 221 10.51 -8.33 -5.47
CA GLU A 221 10.11 -7.21 -6.32
C GLU A 221 8.60 -7.30 -6.61
N GLY A 222 7.92 -6.17 -6.69
CA GLY A 222 6.49 -6.11 -6.97
C GLY A 222 6.02 -4.70 -7.29
N PRO A 223 4.78 -4.55 -7.80
CA PRO A 223 4.30 -3.28 -8.32
C PRO A 223 4.00 -2.29 -7.20
N ASP A 224 4.52 -1.07 -7.30
CA ASP A 224 4.14 0.07 -6.46
C ASP A 224 3.42 1.10 -7.33
N ALA A 225 2.12 1.28 -7.09
CA ALA A 225 1.28 2.19 -7.87
C ALA A 225 0.64 3.24 -6.95
N ILE A 226 0.61 4.50 -7.41
CA ILE A 226 -0.16 5.57 -6.78
C ILE A 226 -1.31 5.94 -7.69
N PHE A 227 -2.52 5.96 -7.13
CA PHE A 227 -3.73 6.45 -7.77
C PHE A 227 -4.16 7.77 -7.15
N HIS A 228 -4.49 8.73 -8.00
CA HIS A 228 -5.33 9.86 -7.63
C HIS A 228 -6.65 9.74 -8.39
N GLY A 229 -7.76 9.97 -7.72
CA GLY A 229 -9.05 9.87 -8.38
C GLY A 229 -10.22 10.23 -7.51
N GLU A 230 -11.41 9.84 -7.96
CA GLU A 230 -12.66 10.02 -7.25
C GLU A 230 -13.39 8.71 -7.04
N LEU A 231 -14.16 8.65 -5.96
CA LEU A 231 -15.06 7.55 -5.64
C LEU A 231 -16.37 8.09 -5.08
N THR A 232 -17.41 7.27 -5.15
CA THR A 232 -18.72 7.55 -4.57
C THR A 232 -19.04 6.50 -3.52
N VAL A 233 -19.31 6.92 -2.29
CA VAL A 233 -19.68 6.01 -1.20
C VAL A 233 -21.01 5.34 -1.51
N THR A 234 -21.08 4.01 -1.39
CA THR A 234 -22.32 3.23 -1.58
C THR A 234 -22.82 2.60 -0.28
N ASN A 235 -21.92 2.29 0.65
CA ASN A 235 -22.29 1.77 1.97
C ASN A 235 -21.37 2.39 3.02
N GLY A 236 -21.95 3.18 3.93
CA GLY A 236 -21.17 3.95 4.89
C GLY A 236 -20.40 3.11 5.92
N GLU A 237 -20.96 1.99 6.38
CA GLU A 237 -20.32 1.11 7.36
C GLU A 237 -19.18 0.31 6.71
N ALA A 238 -19.43 -0.23 5.52
CA ALA A 238 -18.41 -0.94 4.74
C ALA A 238 -17.27 0.02 4.34
N PHE A 239 -17.60 1.27 4.01
CA PHE A 239 -16.60 2.30 3.72
C PHE A 239 -15.76 2.68 4.93
N GLN A 240 -16.36 2.85 6.11
CA GLN A 240 -15.60 3.08 7.35
C GLN A 240 -14.68 1.90 7.68
N THR A 241 -15.16 0.68 7.47
CA THR A 241 -14.35 -0.54 7.63
C THR A 241 -13.18 -0.56 6.66
N LEU A 242 -13.42 -0.23 5.39
CA LEU A 242 -12.41 -0.15 4.34
C LEU A 242 -11.31 0.87 4.66
N LEU A 243 -11.68 2.06 5.15
CA LEU A 243 -10.69 3.07 5.60
C LEU A 243 -9.82 2.52 6.73
N ALA A 244 -10.45 1.86 7.72
CA ALA A 244 -9.75 1.30 8.88
C ALA A 244 -8.84 0.11 8.53
N SER A 245 -9.22 -0.75 7.58
CA SER A 245 -8.43 -1.92 7.18
C SER A 245 -7.39 -1.61 6.09
N GLY A 246 -7.65 -0.58 5.29
CA GLY A 246 -6.93 -0.26 4.07
C GLY A 246 -7.35 -1.09 2.87
N VAL A 247 -6.89 -0.68 1.70
CA VAL A 247 -7.19 -1.27 0.39
C VAL A 247 -6.07 -2.22 -0.05
N GLY A 248 -6.42 -3.46 -0.35
CA GLY A 248 -5.49 -4.44 -0.89
C GLY A 248 -4.60 -5.09 0.18
N ARG A 249 -3.34 -5.34 -0.15
CA ARG A 249 -2.36 -6.01 0.72
C ARG A 249 -1.26 -5.05 1.13
N HIS A 250 -0.51 -5.47 2.17
CA HIS A 250 0.66 -4.75 2.70
C HIS A 250 0.28 -3.42 3.37
N THR A 251 -0.91 -3.38 3.97
CA THR A 251 -1.46 -2.19 4.63
C THR A 251 -0.65 -1.74 5.85
N ALA A 252 0.06 -2.69 6.46
CA ALA A 252 1.00 -2.44 7.55
C ALA A 252 2.35 -1.87 7.10
N TYR A 253 2.61 -1.72 5.78
CA TYR A 253 3.91 -1.34 5.22
C TYR A 253 3.83 -0.08 4.34
N GLY A 254 2.88 0.82 4.61
CA GLY A 254 2.74 2.08 3.90
C GLY A 254 1.91 2.03 2.61
N PHE A 255 1.17 0.93 2.40
CA PHE A 255 0.24 0.75 1.29
C PHE A 255 -1.21 0.76 1.78
N GLY A 256 -2.15 0.91 0.86
CA GLY A 256 -3.58 0.72 1.09
C GLY A 256 -4.26 1.79 1.93
N MET A 257 -3.55 2.79 2.45
CA MET A 257 -4.19 3.93 3.09
C MET A 257 -4.87 4.79 2.03
N LEU A 258 -6.18 4.96 2.16
CA LEU A 258 -6.99 5.80 1.27
C LEU A 258 -7.12 7.19 1.90
N LEU A 259 -6.31 8.15 1.45
CA LEU A 259 -6.31 9.50 2.00
C LEU A 259 -7.34 10.37 1.28
N LEU A 260 -8.38 10.75 2.01
CA LEU A 260 -9.56 11.44 1.46
C LEU A 260 -9.40 12.96 1.35
N ARG A 261 -10.00 13.53 0.31
CA ARG A 261 -10.18 14.98 0.10
C ARG A 261 -11.61 15.24 -0.37
N PRO A 262 -12.14 16.47 -0.25
CA PRO A 262 -13.38 16.84 -0.92
C PRO A 262 -13.29 16.50 -2.42
N GLY A 263 -14.31 15.82 -2.95
CA GLY A 263 -14.40 15.53 -4.38
C GLY A 263 -14.74 16.79 -5.19
N GLY A 264 -14.58 16.74 -6.50
CA GLY A 264 -15.12 17.73 -7.41
C GLY A 264 -16.65 17.81 -7.30
N SER A 265 -17.17 19.02 -7.42
CA SER A 265 -18.62 19.29 -7.58
C SER A 265 -19.14 18.68 -8.87
#